data_AF-A0AAV0RYJ9-F1
#
_entry.id   AF-A0AAV0RYJ9-F1
#
_cell.length_a   1.000
_cell.length_b   1.000
_cell.length_c   1.000
_cell.angle_alpha   90.00
_cell.angle_beta   90.00
_cell.angle_gamma   90.00
#
_symmetry.space_group_name_H-M   'P 1'
#
loop_
_entity.id
_entity.type
_entity.pdbx_description
1 polymer ?
#
loop_
_entity_poly.entity_id
_entity_poly.type
_entity_poly.pdbx_seq_one_letter_code
_entity_poly.pdbx_strand_id
1 'polypeptide(L)'
;MYVPGFGESPESKAAKYLVSFFTYVALEIVSAQLRAYNREAHAELMEFLDSHPLKDGDEFCAALMRQSSRHKGLALRIIEVRSAYCKMDFEWDNLHRLALKKVSDSNTRLMRDYVSETSHET
;
A
#
# COMPACT_ATOMS: atom_id res chain seq x y z
N MET A 1 -1.60 -17.87 -14.75
CA MET A 1 -2.48 -18.02 -15.93
C MET A 1 -1.88 -17.18 -17.06
N TYR A 2 -1.82 -17.64 -18.31
CA TYR A 2 -1.35 -16.81 -19.43
C TYR A 2 -2.47 -15.85 -19.84
N VAL A 3 -2.18 -14.55 -19.87
CA VAL A 3 -3.12 -13.50 -20.31
C VAL A 3 -2.55 -12.90 -21.61
N PRO A 4 -3.25 -13.02 -22.75
CA PRO A 4 -2.80 -12.42 -24.00
C PRO A 4 -2.51 -10.92 -23.87
N GLY A 5 -1.37 -10.47 -24.39
CA GLY A 5 -0.96 -9.06 -24.38
C GLY A 5 -0.20 -8.58 -23.13
N PHE A 6 0.06 -9.46 -22.16
CA PHE A 6 0.79 -9.13 -20.94
C PHE A 6 2.20 -9.76 -20.92
N GLY A 7 3.24 -8.92 -20.82
CA GLY A 7 4.65 -9.37 -20.70
C GLY A 7 5.04 -9.84 -19.29
N GLU A 8 4.30 -9.41 -18.26
CA GLU A 8 4.33 -9.95 -16.90
C GLU A 8 2.91 -10.37 -16.51
N SER A 9 2.73 -11.36 -15.63
CA SER A 9 1.36 -11.76 -15.24
C SER A 9 0.66 -10.61 -14.49
N PRO A 10 -0.64 -10.36 -14.72
CA PRO A 10 -1.38 -9.34 -13.99
C PRO A 10 -1.31 -9.51 -12.47
N GLU A 11 -1.26 -10.76 -11.98
CA GLU A 11 -1.12 -11.08 -10.56
C GLU A 11 0.24 -10.64 -10.01
N SER A 12 1.32 -10.83 -10.79
CA SER A 12 2.65 -10.33 -10.41
C SER A 12 2.66 -8.80 -10.31
N LYS A 13 2.01 -8.12 -11.26
CA LYS A 13 1.87 -6.67 -11.23
C LYS A 13 1.06 -6.19 -10.03
N ALA A 14 -0.07 -6.84 -9.73
CA ALA A 14 -0.87 -6.55 -8.55
C ALA A 14 -0.10 -6.78 -7.24
N ALA A 15 0.69 -7.86 -7.17
CA ALA A 15 1.54 -8.15 -6.02
C ALA A 15 2.58 -7.05 -5.77
N LYS A 16 3.20 -6.49 -6.82
CA LYS A 16 4.11 -5.34 -6.69
C LYS A 16 3.44 -4.13 -6.04
N TYR A 17 2.22 -3.79 -6.46
CA TYR A 17 1.45 -2.71 -5.84
C TYR A 17 1.13 -3.00 -4.38
N LEU A 18 0.77 -4.23 -4.04
CA LEU A 18 0.49 -4.65 -2.67
C LEU A 18 1.74 -4.57 -1.78
N VAL A 19 2.91 -4.95 -2.28
CA VAL A 19 4.18 -4.82 -1.54
C VAL A 19 4.49 -3.36 -1.20
N SER A 20 4.34 -2.45 -2.16
CA SER A 20 4.50 -1.01 -1.91
C SER A 20 3.45 -0.49 -0.93
N PHE A 21 2.19 -0.91 -1.08
CA PHE A 21 1.10 -0.55 -0.19
C PHE A 21 1.35 -1.01 1.25
N PHE A 22 1.84 -2.23 1.47
CA PHE A 22 2.17 -2.72 2.81
C PHE A 22 3.35 -1.99 3.44
N THR A 23 4.29 -1.49 2.64
CA THR A 23 5.37 -0.65 3.17
C THR A 23 4.83 0.70 3.65
N TYR A 24 3.90 1.30 2.90
CA TYR A 24 3.18 2.50 3.34
C TYR A 24 2.38 2.26 4.62
N VAL A 25 1.60 1.18 4.69
CA VAL A 25 0.82 0.85 5.90
C VAL A 25 1.74 0.63 7.11
N ALA A 26 2.85 -0.09 6.93
CA ALA A 26 3.81 -0.30 8.01
C ALA A 26 4.46 1.01 8.48
N LEU A 27 4.76 1.93 7.57
CA LEU A 27 5.26 3.26 7.91
C LEU A 27 4.25 4.03 8.78
N GLU A 28 2.97 4.01 8.43
CA GLU A 28 1.91 4.65 9.22
C GLU A 28 1.77 4.01 10.61
N ILE A 29 1.79 2.68 10.70
CA ILE A 29 1.74 1.95 11.98
C ILE A 29 2.94 2.33 12.86
N VAL A 30 4.15 2.30 12.31
CA VAL A 30 5.38 2.65 13.03
C VAL A 30 5.38 4.13 13.43
N SER A 31 4.95 5.03 12.54
CA SER A 31 4.81 6.46 12.84
C SER A 31 3.88 6.68 14.02
N ALA A 32 2.67 6.08 14.00
CA ALA A 32 1.70 6.18 15.08
C ALA A 32 2.24 5.65 16.42
N GLN A 33 2.94 4.50 16.37
CA GLN A 33 3.64 3.91 17.51
C GLN A 33 4.67 4.90 18.10
N LEU A 34 5.56 5.44 17.27
CA LEU A 34 6.60 6.38 17.72
C LEU A 34 6.02 7.68 18.28
N ARG A 35 4.92 8.22 17.72
CA ARG A 35 4.26 9.42 18.30
C ARG A 35 3.85 9.20 19.76
N ALA A 36 3.47 7.98 20.12
CA ALA A 36 3.00 7.64 21.45
C ALA A 36 4.15 7.48 22.46
N TYR A 37 5.22 6.76 22.11
CA TYR A 37 6.25 6.36 23.09
C TYR A 37 7.68 6.82 22.78
N ASN A 38 7.97 7.37 21.59
CA ASN A 38 9.30 7.88 21.22
C ASN A 38 9.21 9.02 20.17
N ARG A 39 8.86 10.22 20.65
CA ARG A 39 8.63 11.39 19.80
C ARG A 39 9.87 11.89 19.06
N GLU A 40 11.06 11.67 19.61
CA GLU A 40 12.34 12.03 18.96
C GLU A 40 12.53 11.17 17.70
N ALA A 41 12.43 9.85 17.83
CA ALA A 41 12.53 8.94 16.69
C ALA A 41 11.39 9.14 15.66
N HIS A 42 10.21 9.57 16.11
CA HIS A 42 9.16 10.01 15.20
C HIS A 42 9.59 11.22 14.38
N ALA A 43 10.14 12.25 15.02
CA ALA A 43 10.61 13.45 14.31
C ALA A 43 11.72 13.13 13.31
N GLU A 44 12.70 12.30 13.69
CA GLU A 44 13.76 11.81 12.78
C GLU A 44 13.16 11.08 11.57
N LEU A 45 12.15 10.22 11.78
CA LEU A 45 11.47 9.50 10.69
C LEU A 45 10.74 10.46 9.72
N MET A 46 10.06 11.49 10.25
CA MET A 46 9.36 12.47 9.41
C MET A 46 10.32 13.35 8.63
N GLU A 47 11.42 13.79 9.25
CA GLU A 47 12.49 14.55 8.55
C GLU A 47 13.11 13.71 7.42
N PHE A 48 13.32 12.40 7.66
CA PHE A 48 13.78 11.51 6.60
C PHE A 48 12.75 11.39 5.47
N LEU A 49 11.46 11.28 5.78
CA LEU A 49 10.39 11.20 4.77
C LEU A 49 10.28 12.45 3.91
N ASP A 50 10.49 13.63 4.49
CA ASP A 50 10.44 14.91 3.76
C ASP A 50 11.53 14.98 2.68
N SER A 51 12.72 14.42 2.97
CA SER A 51 13.84 14.37 2.03
C SER A 51 13.81 13.15 1.10
N HIS A 52 13.19 12.05 1.53
CA HIS A 52 13.10 10.79 0.79
C HIS A 52 11.65 10.29 0.73
N PRO A 53 10.83 10.83 -0.18
CA PRO A 53 9.43 10.41 -0.31
C PRO A 53 9.30 8.92 -0.60
N LEU A 54 8.32 8.26 0.03
CA LEU A 54 8.03 6.85 -0.15
C LEU A 54 7.43 6.58 -1.55
N LYS A 55 8.29 6.42 -2.56
CA LYS A 55 7.91 6.03 -3.92
C LYS A 55 8.07 4.53 -4.14
N ASP A 56 9.24 4.01 -3.77
CA ASP A 56 9.55 2.60 -3.73
C ASP A 56 9.90 2.20 -2.29
N GLY A 57 9.21 1.18 -1.79
CA GLY A 57 9.33 0.77 -0.40
C GLY A 57 10.68 0.13 -0.05
N ASP A 58 11.27 -0.60 -1.00
CA ASP A 58 12.54 -1.27 -0.79
C ASP A 58 13.70 -0.29 -0.92
N GLU A 59 13.67 0.61 -1.89
CA GLU A 59 14.64 1.72 -1.98
C GLU A 59 14.59 2.62 -0.75
N PHE A 60 13.38 2.96 -0.27
CA PHE A 60 13.21 3.77 0.94
C PHE A 60 13.82 3.09 2.17
N CYS A 61 13.50 1.81 2.42
CA CYS A 61 14.06 1.07 3.55
C CYS A 61 15.58 0.93 3.42
N ALA A 62 16.09 0.71 2.21
CA ALA A 62 17.51 0.61 1.92
C ALA A 62 18.25 1.94 2.21
N ALA A 63 17.67 3.08 1.82
CA ALA A 63 18.22 4.40 2.10
C ALA A 63 18.21 4.68 3.61
N LEU A 64 17.08 4.43 4.27
CA LEU A 64 16.91 4.63 5.71
C LEU A 64 17.94 3.81 6.53
N MET A 65 18.22 2.56 6.12
CA MET A 65 19.24 1.73 6.76
C MET A 65 20.66 2.29 6.71
N ARG A 66 20.96 3.12 5.71
CA ARG A 66 22.31 3.68 5.48
C ARG A 66 22.50 5.07 6.09
N GLN A 67 21.43 5.71 6.55
CA GLN A 67 21.47 7.07 7.10
C GLN A 67 22.20 7.15 8.45
N SER A 68 21.84 6.30 9.41
CA SER A 68 22.53 6.18 10.70
C SER A 68 22.16 4.88 11.42
N SER A 69 22.81 4.57 12.55
CA SER A 69 22.46 3.41 13.37
C SER A 69 21.02 3.46 13.92
N ARG A 70 20.53 4.65 14.28
CA ARG A 70 19.13 4.86 14.71
C ARG A 70 18.16 4.61 13.57
N HIS A 71 18.42 5.19 12.39
CA HIS A 71 17.59 4.98 11.20
C HIS A 71 17.59 3.52 10.73
N LYS A 72 18.71 2.81 10.87
CA LYS A 72 18.76 1.35 10.66
C LYS A 72 17.77 0.61 11.55
N GLY A 73 17.68 0.97 12.82
CA GLY A 73 16.67 0.41 13.73
C GLY A 73 15.24 0.66 13.26
N LEU A 74 14.95 1.89 12.80
CA LEU A 74 13.64 2.25 12.23
C LEU A 74 13.31 1.45 10.97
N ALA A 75 14.26 1.31 10.05
CA ALA A 75 14.08 0.54 8.82
C ALA A 75 13.79 -0.95 9.11
N LEU A 76 14.55 -1.56 10.04
CA LEU A 76 14.30 -2.93 10.46
C LEU A 76 12.90 -3.09 11.06
N ARG A 77 12.46 -2.12 11.86
CA ARG A 77 11.12 -2.12 12.44
C ARG A 77 10.04 -2.04 11.36
N ILE A 78 10.19 -1.19 10.35
CA ILE A 78 9.25 -1.11 9.22
C ILE A 78 9.20 -2.43 8.45
N ILE A 79 10.34 -3.06 8.18
CA ILE A 79 10.41 -4.36 7.49
C ILE A 79 9.72 -5.47 8.27
N GLU A 80 9.92 -5.52 9.58
CA GLU A 80 9.25 -6.46 10.47
C GLU A 80 7.72 -6.25 10.43
N VAL A 81 7.27 -5.01 10.62
CA VAL A 81 5.85 -4.66 10.65
C VAL A 81 5.16 -4.94 9.31
N ARG A 82 5.77 -4.60 8.16
CA ARG A 82 5.16 -4.90 6.85
C ARG A 82 5.02 -6.40 6.59
N SER A 83 5.99 -7.19 7.07
CA SER A 83 5.90 -8.66 6.99
C SER A 83 4.82 -9.21 7.90
N ALA A 84 4.73 -8.75 9.15
CA ALA A 84 3.71 -9.18 10.09
C ALA A 84 2.30 -8.82 9.59
N TYR A 85 2.11 -7.56 9.18
CA TYR A 85 0.83 -7.07 8.67
C TYR A 85 0.34 -7.88 7.47
N CYS A 86 1.18 -8.07 6.45
CA CYS A 86 0.83 -8.82 5.25
C CYS A 86 0.47 -10.29 5.53
N LYS A 87 1.15 -10.94 6.50
CA LYS A 87 0.98 -12.37 6.77
C LYS A 87 -0.09 -12.69 7.80
N MET A 88 -0.34 -11.79 8.74
CA MET A 88 -1.14 -12.08 9.94
C MET A 88 -2.38 -11.20 10.07
N ASP A 89 -2.27 -9.91 9.74
CA ASP A 89 -3.32 -8.93 10.03
C ASP A 89 -4.15 -8.55 8.81
N PHE A 90 -3.55 -8.58 7.61
CA PHE A 90 -4.22 -8.19 6.39
C PHE A 90 -5.26 -9.23 5.97
N GLU A 91 -6.53 -8.82 5.92
CA GLU A 91 -7.65 -9.69 5.60
C GLU A 91 -7.75 -9.99 4.09
N TRP A 92 -6.96 -10.93 3.61
CA TRP A 92 -6.92 -11.34 2.20
C TRP A 92 -8.28 -11.76 1.64
N ASP A 93 -9.06 -12.53 2.40
CA ASP A 93 -10.41 -12.97 1.99
C ASP A 93 -11.36 -11.78 1.84
N ASN A 94 -11.24 -10.79 2.73
CA ASN A 94 -12.02 -9.58 2.66
C ASN A 94 -11.62 -8.71 1.47
N LEU A 95 -10.31 -8.58 1.17
CA LEU A 95 -9.82 -7.91 -0.03
C LEU A 95 -10.42 -8.57 -1.29
N HIS A 96 -10.34 -9.90 -1.40
CA HIS A 96 -10.89 -10.64 -2.53
C HIS A 96 -12.39 -10.38 -2.70
N ARG A 97 -13.17 -10.51 -1.62
CA ARG A 97 -14.61 -10.24 -1.61
C ARG A 97 -14.93 -8.79 -2.02
N LEU A 98 -14.18 -7.82 -1.50
CA LEU A 98 -14.37 -6.40 -1.79
C LEU A 98 -14.02 -6.06 -3.24
N ALA A 99 -12.96 -6.64 -3.79
CA ALA A 99 -12.56 -6.43 -5.18
C ALA A 99 -13.67 -6.89 -6.14
N LEU A 100 -14.20 -8.10 -5.95
CA LEU A 100 -15.30 -8.63 -6.75
C LEU A 100 -16.57 -7.77 -6.63
N LYS A 101 -16.94 -7.41 -5.39
CA LYS A 101 -18.11 -6.57 -5.13
C LYS A 101 -17.98 -5.21 -5.81
N LYS A 102 -16.82 -4.54 -5.67
CA LYS A 102 -16.60 -3.21 -6.25
C LYS A 102 -16.70 -3.19 -7.77
N VAL A 103 -16.21 -4.24 -8.45
CA VAL A 103 -16.37 -4.35 -9.91
C VAL A 103 -17.85 -4.52 -10.28
N SER A 104 -18.57 -5.41 -9.59
CA SER A 104 -20.01 -5.63 -9.83
C SER A 104 -20.84 -4.36 -9.60
N ASP A 105 -20.59 -3.67 -8.48
CA ASP A 105 -21.28 -2.43 -8.13
C ASP A 105 -20.96 -1.32 -9.15
N SER A 106 -19.70 -1.21 -9.58
CA SER A 106 -19.28 -0.24 -10.60
C SER A 106 -19.97 -0.49 -11.94
N ASN A 107 -20.02 -1.75 -12.39
CA ASN A 107 -20.69 -2.10 -13.65
C ASN A 107 -22.20 -1.81 -13.58
N THR A 108 -22.84 -2.16 -12.47
CA THR A 108 -24.27 -1.89 -12.26
C THR A 108 -24.58 -0.39 -12.29
N ARG A 109 -23.72 0.42 -11.66
CA ARG A 109 -23.85 1.88 -11.67
C ARG A 109 -23.68 2.43 -13.08
N LEU A 110 -22.61 2.07 -13.78
CA LEU A 110 -22.34 2.55 -15.14
C LEU A 110 -23.50 2.28 -16.11
N MET A 111 -24.07 1.08 -16.05
CA MET A 111 -25.22 0.73 -16.90
C MET A 111 -26.48 1.54 -16.55
N ARG A 112 -26.72 1.78 -15.26
CA ARG A 112 -27.87 2.58 -14.80
C ARG A 112 -27.74 4.05 -15.20
N ASP A 113 -26.55 4.61 -15.03
CA ASP A 113 -26.25 6.01 -15.36
C ASP A 113 -26.45 6.23 -16.86
N TYR A 114 -25.88 5.34 -17.70
CA TYR A 114 -26.07 5.38 -19.15
C TYR A 114 -27.55 5.36 -19.57
N VAL A 115 -28.34 4.42 -19.04
CA VAL A 115 -29.79 4.35 -19.37
C VAL A 115 -30.51 5.62 -18.96
N SER A 116 -30.18 6.19 -17.79
CA SER A 116 -30.82 7.40 -17.29
C SER A 116 -30.50 8.60 -18.17
N GLU A 117 -29.25 8.73 -18.63
CA GLU A 117 -28.81 9.82 -19.50
C GLU A 117 -29.46 9.76 -20.88
N THR A 118 -29.48 8.58 -21.52
CA THR A 118 -29.99 8.45 -22.90
C THR A 118 -31.51 8.45 -23.00
N SER A 119 -32.22 8.08 -21.93
CA SER A 119 -33.69 8.05 -21.92
C SER A 119 -34.32 9.45 -21.87
N HIS A 120 -33.54 10.50 -21.59
CA HIS A 120 -33.99 11.89 -21.64
C HIS A 120 -33.73 12.58 -22.98
N GLU A 121 -33.01 11.91 -23.89
CA GLU A 121 -32.69 12.41 -25.25
C GLU A 121 -33.61 11.83 -26.34
N THR A 122 -34.57 10.98 -25.97
CA THR A 122 -35.63 10.43 -26.85
C THR A 122 -37.01 10.89 -26.39
#